data_AF-A0ABD7U7D5-F1
#
_entry.id   AF-A0ABD7U7D5-F1
#
_cell.length_a   1.000
_cell.length_b   1.000
_cell.length_c   1.000
_cell.angle_alpha   90.00
_cell.angle_beta   90.00
_cell.angle_gamma   90.00
#
_symmetry.space_group_name_H-M   'P 1'
#
loop_
_entity.id
_entity.type
_entity.pdbx_description
1 polymer ?
#
loop_
_entity_poly.entity_id
_entity_poly.type
_entity_poly.pdbx_seq_one_letter_code
_entity_poly.pdbx_strand_id
1 'polypeptide(L)'
;MTAIVGVLNKHAVAVAADSAATINGTLGRKVLNQANKIITISKYHPIAVMIYSSSSFLGTPWDVIVKLYRDNLKEKDFNSVSDYISDFIKFLSDNSFFCSEGFQRKVLRMHIFRLYQDIERKAIAIIGGEVTDSNKPYLFKTIKDELSSLKEKLDKSEPCEGLKSYTFEKFEKYSIDILDELYNYIVNHTGASPELYEHAKQTAFSFLKSSFNLLGYTGLVFVGYGKFDIFPSLKSINVSTAFDGFLKYSYDKQSEAVISENNMAAICPFAQTDVMETILTGIDPSVKHFVSDLFF
;
A
#
# COMPACT_ATOMS: atom_id res chain seq x y z
N MET A 1 -7.89 1.84 -13.18
CA MET A 1 -7.32 0.94 -14.19
C MET A 1 -5.95 1.49 -14.52
N THR A 2 -4.90 0.70 -14.39
CA THR A 2 -3.52 1.11 -14.66
C THR A 2 -2.79 -0.16 -15.06
N ALA A 3 -2.01 -0.08 -16.13
CA ALA A 3 -1.17 -1.16 -16.61
C ALA A 3 0.23 -0.59 -16.80
N ILE A 4 1.21 -1.20 -16.13
CA ILE A 4 2.62 -0.87 -16.31
C ILE A 4 3.41 -2.17 -16.53
N VAL A 5 4.49 -2.09 -17.30
CA VAL A 5 5.36 -3.23 -17.57
C VAL A 5 6.82 -2.78 -17.66
N GLY A 6 7.70 -3.54 -17.02
CA GLY A 6 9.14 -3.47 -17.23
C GLY A 6 9.65 -4.72 -17.95
N VAL A 7 10.47 -4.53 -18.97
CA VAL A 7 11.17 -5.61 -19.68
C VAL A 7 12.67 -5.37 -19.52
N LEU A 8 13.35 -6.32 -18.87
CA LEU A 8 14.77 -6.25 -18.55
C LEU A 8 15.52 -7.38 -19.25
N ASN A 9 16.73 -7.10 -19.74
CA ASN A 9 17.68 -8.13 -20.15
C ASN A 9 19.13 -7.66 -19.88
N LYS A 10 20.12 -8.46 -20.29
CA LYS A 10 21.55 -8.14 -20.10
C LYS A 10 22.02 -6.85 -20.79
N HIS A 11 21.27 -6.31 -21.74
CA HIS A 11 21.65 -5.11 -22.49
C HIS A 11 20.99 -3.85 -21.94
N ALA A 12 19.70 -3.92 -21.60
CA ALA A 12 18.92 -2.74 -21.29
C ALA A 12 17.65 -3.06 -20.49
N VAL A 13 16.98 -1.99 -20.07
CA VAL A 13 15.60 -2.01 -19.59
C VAL A 13 14.71 -1.13 -20.45
N ALA A 14 13.52 -1.63 -20.76
CA ALA A 14 12.44 -0.87 -21.37
C ALA A 14 11.23 -0.87 -20.43
N VAL A 15 10.59 0.29 -20.27
CA VAL A 15 9.39 0.44 -19.44
C VAL A 15 8.27 1.09 -20.23
N ALA A 16 7.04 0.67 -19.95
CA ALA A 16 5.84 1.25 -20.55
C ALA A 16 4.71 1.33 -19.51
N ALA A 17 3.86 2.35 -19.65
CA ALA A 17 2.72 2.60 -18.79
C ALA A 17 1.59 3.25 -19.58
N ASP A 18 0.34 2.97 -19.20
CA ASP A 18 -0.82 3.70 -19.72
C ASP A 18 -0.92 5.11 -19.13
N SER A 19 -1.64 6.01 -19.80
CA SER A 19 -1.87 7.38 -19.33
C SER A 19 -3.21 7.60 -18.63
N ALA A 20 -4.00 6.54 -18.39
CA ALA A 20 -5.33 6.69 -17.81
C ALA A 20 -5.26 6.90 -16.29
N ALA A 21 -5.78 8.03 -15.80
CA ALA A 21 -6.07 8.30 -14.40
C ALA A 21 -7.58 8.32 -14.20
N THR A 22 -8.06 7.61 -13.17
CA THR A 22 -9.46 7.64 -12.77
C THR A 22 -9.63 8.57 -11.58
N ILE A 23 -10.46 9.59 -11.74
CA ILE A 23 -10.90 10.47 -10.66
C ILE A 23 -12.29 10.01 -10.26
N ASN A 24 -12.43 9.60 -8.99
CA ASN A 24 -13.72 9.28 -8.38
C ASN A 24 -14.13 10.47 -7.52
N GLY A 25 -15.24 11.12 -7.89
CA GLY A 25 -15.87 12.18 -7.10
C GLY A 25 -17.29 11.80 -6.71
N THR A 26 -17.90 12.61 -5.84
CA THR A 26 -19.32 12.47 -5.47
C THR A 26 -20.26 12.58 -6.68
N LEU A 27 -19.86 13.32 -7.72
CA LEU A 27 -20.65 13.52 -8.95
C LEU A 27 -20.40 12.45 -10.02
N GLY A 28 -19.61 11.42 -9.72
CA GLY A 28 -19.34 10.31 -10.63
C GLY A 28 -17.86 10.06 -10.90
N ARG A 29 -17.60 9.21 -11.89
CA ARG A 29 -16.27 8.72 -12.26
C ARG A 29 -15.82 9.37 -13.57
N LYS A 30 -14.65 9.99 -13.58
CA LYS A 30 -14.02 10.55 -14.78
C LYS A 30 -12.68 9.89 -15.05
N VAL A 31 -12.41 9.54 -16.31
CA VAL A 31 -11.10 9.06 -16.75
C VAL A 31 -10.40 10.17 -17.54
N LEU A 32 -9.15 10.46 -17.19
CA LEU A 32 -8.28 11.41 -17.89
C LEU A 32 -7.07 10.65 -18.44
N ASN A 33 -6.73 10.85 -19.71
CA ASN A 33 -5.64 10.13 -20.38
C ASN A 33 -4.32 10.94 -20.41
N GLN A 34 -4.00 11.62 -19.31
CA GLN A 34 -2.84 12.53 -19.20
C GLN A 34 -1.96 12.23 -17.98
N ALA A 35 -2.16 11.09 -17.32
CA ALA A 35 -1.36 10.72 -16.17
C ALA A 35 0.07 10.38 -16.59
N ASN A 36 1.06 11.02 -15.97
CA ASN A 36 2.44 10.60 -16.10
C ASN A 36 2.78 9.56 -15.03
N LYS A 37 3.01 8.32 -15.45
CA LYS A 37 3.30 7.18 -14.56
C LYS A 37 4.74 6.70 -14.63
N ILE A 38 5.58 7.29 -15.48
CA ILE A 38 7.00 6.96 -15.60
C ILE A 38 7.80 8.25 -15.43
N ILE A 39 8.67 8.28 -14.43
CA ILE A 39 9.44 9.48 -14.09
C ILE A 39 10.89 9.09 -13.87
N THR A 40 11.81 9.79 -14.53
CA THR A 40 13.24 9.65 -14.25
C THR A 40 13.56 10.26 -12.89
N ILE A 41 14.18 9.50 -11.98
CA ILE A 41 14.53 10.00 -10.64
C ILE A 41 15.88 10.73 -10.66
N SER A 42 16.72 10.50 -11.66
CA SER A 42 17.97 11.22 -11.91
C SER A 42 18.05 11.68 -13.37
N LYS A 43 18.74 12.81 -13.60
CA LYS A 43 19.15 13.25 -14.95
C LYS A 43 20.55 12.76 -15.34
N TYR A 44 21.29 12.20 -14.38
CA TYR A 44 22.70 11.81 -14.52
C TYR A 44 22.87 10.29 -14.51
N HIS A 45 22.02 9.60 -13.75
CA HIS A 45 22.09 8.15 -13.55
C HIS A 45 20.89 7.45 -14.19
N PRO A 46 21.07 6.26 -14.79
CA PRO A 46 20.02 5.56 -15.54
C PRO A 46 19.05 4.86 -14.58
N ILE A 47 18.22 5.66 -13.90
CA ILE A 47 17.27 5.20 -12.89
C ILE A 47 15.93 5.96 -13.02
N ALA A 48 14.84 5.21 -13.03
CA ALA A 48 13.48 5.71 -13.15
C ALA A 48 12.56 5.05 -12.11
N VAL A 49 11.40 5.66 -11.90
CA VAL A 49 10.32 5.12 -11.07
C VAL A 49 9.03 5.07 -11.89
N MET A 50 8.32 3.95 -11.78
CA MET A 50 6.96 3.80 -12.29
C MET A 50 5.96 3.82 -11.15
N ILE A 51 4.78 4.38 -11.38
CA ILE A 51 3.77 4.63 -10.34
C ILE A 51 2.46 3.92 -10.73
N TYR A 52 1.89 3.15 -9.80
CA TYR A 52 0.56 2.53 -9.97
C TYR A 52 -0.30 2.60 -8.69
N SER A 53 -1.57 2.23 -8.84
CA SER A 53 -2.62 2.38 -7.82
C SER A 53 -2.96 3.86 -7.57
N SER A 54 -2.58 4.45 -6.44
CA SER A 54 -2.85 5.87 -6.16
C SER A 54 -1.83 6.80 -6.83
N SER A 55 -2.30 7.93 -7.37
CA SER A 55 -1.44 8.97 -7.97
C SER A 55 -0.91 9.99 -6.97
N SER A 56 -1.36 9.94 -5.71
CA SER A 56 -0.97 10.86 -4.66
C SER A 56 -0.65 10.15 -3.34
N PHE A 57 0.27 10.74 -2.59
CA PHE A 57 0.63 10.35 -1.24
C PHE A 57 0.24 11.46 -0.27
N LEU A 58 -0.67 11.13 0.66
CA LEU A 58 -1.16 12.08 1.67
C LEU A 58 -1.62 13.43 1.08
N GLY A 59 -2.27 13.39 -0.09
CA GLY A 59 -2.75 14.58 -0.79
C GLY A 59 -1.73 15.23 -1.73
N THR A 60 -0.46 14.81 -1.69
CA THR A 60 0.60 15.35 -2.54
C THR A 60 0.84 14.44 -3.75
N PRO A 61 0.78 14.94 -5.00
CA PRO A 61 1.03 14.13 -6.19
C PRO A 61 2.43 13.51 -6.22
N TRP A 62 2.52 12.23 -6.60
CA TRP A 62 3.81 11.54 -6.67
C TRP A 62 4.75 12.15 -7.70
N ASP A 63 4.23 12.70 -8.79
CA ASP A 63 5.07 13.32 -9.80
C ASP A 63 5.81 14.56 -9.27
N VAL A 64 5.15 15.33 -8.40
CA VAL A 64 5.77 16.47 -7.70
C VAL A 64 6.85 15.96 -6.74
N ILE A 65 6.53 14.97 -5.90
CA ILE A 65 7.48 14.40 -4.91
C ILE A 65 8.73 13.87 -5.61
N VAL A 66 8.57 13.09 -6.69
CA VAL A 66 9.70 12.50 -7.42
C VAL A 66 10.54 13.58 -8.10
N LYS A 67 9.92 14.63 -8.64
CA LYS A 67 10.66 15.78 -9.22
C LYS A 67 11.47 16.52 -8.15
N LEU A 68 10.89 16.77 -6.98
CA LEU A 68 11.60 17.39 -5.85
C LEU A 68 12.75 16.50 -5.37
N TYR A 69 12.54 15.18 -5.29
CA TYR A 69 13.60 14.23 -4.96
C TYR A 69 14.74 14.29 -5.97
N ARG A 70 14.44 14.32 -7.27
CA ARG A 70 15.46 14.44 -8.33
C ARG A 70 16.30 15.70 -8.18
N ASP A 71 15.66 16.83 -7.85
CA ASP A 71 16.36 18.10 -7.66
C ASP A 71 17.22 18.09 -6.37
N ASN A 72 16.82 17.33 -5.36
CA ASN A 72 17.61 17.08 -4.14
C ASN A 72 18.78 16.10 -4.39
N LEU A 73 18.54 15.04 -5.16
CA LEU A 73 19.51 13.99 -5.50
C LEU A 73 20.68 14.55 -6.32
N LYS A 74 20.39 15.43 -7.28
CA LYS A 74 21.39 16.05 -8.18
C LYS A 74 22.26 14.97 -8.84
N GLU A 75 23.58 15.06 -8.67
CA GLU A 75 24.58 14.16 -9.23
C GLU A 75 24.90 12.96 -8.33
N LYS A 76 24.29 12.89 -7.13
CA LYS A 76 24.52 11.78 -6.20
C LYS A 76 24.10 10.46 -6.84
N ASP A 77 24.98 9.46 -6.76
CA ASP A 77 24.72 8.08 -7.15
C ASP A 77 24.68 7.16 -5.93
N PHE A 78 24.21 5.95 -6.17
CA PHE A 78 24.28 4.85 -5.21
C PHE A 78 24.71 3.56 -5.88
N ASN A 79 25.17 2.62 -5.07
CA ASN A 79 25.72 1.35 -5.53
C ASN A 79 24.67 0.42 -6.11
N SER A 80 23.42 0.50 -5.64
CA SER A 80 22.31 -0.36 -6.07
C SER A 80 20.98 0.39 -6.18
N VAL A 81 20.02 -0.18 -6.90
CA VAL A 81 18.63 0.33 -6.95
C VAL A 81 17.98 0.36 -5.55
N SER A 82 18.28 -0.60 -4.69
CA SER A 82 17.78 -0.64 -3.31
C SER A 82 18.27 0.53 -2.45
N ASP A 83 19.47 1.04 -2.73
CA ASP A 83 20.02 2.21 -2.04
C ASP A 83 19.29 3.50 -2.45
N TYR A 84 18.90 3.63 -3.73
CA TYR A 84 18.03 4.72 -4.18
C TYR A 84 16.68 4.70 -3.47
N ILE A 85 16.09 3.52 -3.26
CA ILE A 85 14.84 3.37 -2.50
C ILE A 85 15.03 3.83 -1.06
N SER A 86 16.12 3.42 -0.42
CA SER A 86 16.43 3.76 0.97
C SER A 86 16.63 5.27 1.14
N ASP A 87 17.35 5.92 0.22
CA ASP A 87 17.51 7.38 0.20
C ASP A 87 16.20 8.10 -0.09
N PHE A 88 15.36 7.58 -0.99
CA PHE A 88 14.03 8.13 -1.26
C PHE A 88 13.10 8.08 -0.05
N ILE A 89 13.07 6.96 0.69
CA ILE A 89 12.29 6.83 1.94
C ILE A 89 12.79 7.82 2.99
N LYS A 90 14.11 7.97 3.11
CA LYS A 90 14.70 8.97 4.00
C LYS A 90 14.28 10.39 3.58
N PHE A 91 14.34 10.71 2.29
CA PHE A 91 13.90 11.99 1.75
C PHE A 91 12.42 12.29 2.07
N LEU A 92 11.53 11.29 1.98
CA LEU A 92 10.14 11.45 2.40
C LEU A 92 10.04 11.84 3.87
N SER A 93 10.82 11.19 4.73
CA SER A 93 10.82 11.43 6.18
C SER A 93 11.40 12.81 6.52
N ASP A 94 12.52 13.18 5.91
CA ASP A 94 13.20 14.47 6.10
C ASP A 94 12.32 15.66 5.68
N ASN A 95 11.40 15.46 4.74
CA ASN A 95 10.45 16.48 4.27
C ASN A 95 9.06 16.37 4.91
N SER A 96 8.96 15.74 6.09
CA SER A 96 7.68 15.55 6.81
C SER A 96 6.58 14.96 5.92
N PHE A 97 6.95 14.04 5.03
CA PHE A 97 6.06 13.36 4.09
C PHE A 97 5.27 14.29 3.16
N PHE A 98 5.74 15.53 2.98
CA PHE A 98 5.05 16.58 2.22
C PHE A 98 3.61 16.82 2.71
N CYS A 99 3.36 16.64 4.01
CA CYS A 99 2.02 16.64 4.59
C CYS A 99 2.04 17.11 6.05
N SER A 100 1.10 18.00 6.41
CA SER A 100 0.94 18.44 7.80
C SER A 100 0.54 17.30 8.74
N GLU A 101 0.99 17.35 9.99
CA GLU A 101 0.62 16.36 11.02
C GLU A 101 -0.91 16.22 11.17
N GLY A 102 -1.66 17.33 11.15
CA GLY A 102 -3.12 17.31 11.23
C GLY A 102 -3.78 16.51 10.10
N PHE A 103 -3.24 16.58 8.88
CA PHE A 103 -3.72 15.78 7.76
C PHE A 103 -3.28 14.31 7.87
N GLN A 104 -2.07 14.04 8.36
CA GLN A 104 -1.62 12.66 8.69
C GLN A 104 -2.58 12.00 9.70
N ARG A 105 -2.93 12.71 10.79
CA ARG A 105 -3.92 12.27 11.79
C ARG A 105 -5.29 12.00 11.17
N LYS A 106 -5.76 12.89 10.28
CA LYS A 106 -7.02 12.71 9.56
C LYS A 106 -7.04 11.44 8.69
N VAL A 107 -5.94 11.14 7.99
CA VAL A 107 -5.81 9.92 7.19
C VAL A 107 -5.72 8.68 8.07
N LEU A 108 -4.96 8.74 9.17
CA LEU A 108 -4.89 7.66 10.16
C LEU A 108 -6.28 7.33 10.74
N ARG A 109 -7.03 8.36 11.14
CA ARG A 109 -8.43 8.23 11.58
C ARG A 109 -9.29 7.55 10.54
N MET A 110 -9.19 7.96 9.27
CA MET A 110 -9.94 7.34 8.18
C MET A 110 -9.67 5.83 8.08
N HIS A 111 -8.41 5.40 8.19
CA HIS A 111 -8.07 3.97 8.13
C HIS A 111 -8.64 3.19 9.32
N ILE A 112 -8.50 3.72 10.54
CA ILE A 112 -8.98 3.08 11.77
C ILE A 112 -10.51 2.95 11.75
N PHE A 113 -11.22 4.05 11.46
CA PHE A 113 -12.68 4.03 11.40
C PHE A 113 -13.19 3.12 10.28
N ARG A 114 -12.57 3.16 9.10
CA ARG A 114 -12.98 2.31 7.98
C ARG A 114 -12.81 0.83 8.31
N LEU A 115 -11.70 0.44 8.95
CA LEU A 115 -11.47 -0.93 9.41
C LEU A 115 -12.63 -1.40 10.29
N TYR A 116 -12.96 -0.61 11.33
CA TYR A 116 -14.05 -0.96 12.24
C TYR A 116 -15.40 -1.01 11.52
N GLN A 117 -15.72 0.02 10.72
CA GLN A 117 -17.00 0.12 10.01
C GLN A 117 -17.20 -0.99 8.97
N ASP A 118 -16.13 -1.44 8.30
CA ASP A 118 -16.22 -2.55 7.36
C ASP A 118 -16.49 -3.88 8.10
N ILE A 119 -15.98 -4.07 9.32
CA ILE A 119 -16.29 -5.22 10.19
C ILE A 119 -17.72 -5.12 10.74
N GLU A 120 -18.09 -3.95 11.26
CA GLU A 120 -19.43 -3.67 11.77
C GLU A 120 -20.49 -3.92 10.68
N ARG A 121 -20.27 -3.45 9.45
CA ARG A 121 -21.19 -3.68 8.33
C ARG A 121 -21.35 -5.15 8.00
N LYS A 122 -20.27 -5.94 8.03
CA LYS A 122 -20.34 -7.39 7.82
C LYS A 122 -21.12 -8.07 8.95
N ALA A 123 -20.87 -7.68 10.20
CA ALA A 123 -21.58 -8.23 11.34
C ALA A 123 -23.08 -7.88 11.28
N ILE A 124 -23.45 -6.66 10.91
CA ILE A 124 -24.85 -6.25 10.70
C ILE A 124 -25.51 -7.09 9.60
N ALA A 125 -24.81 -7.39 8.50
CA ALA A 125 -25.34 -8.26 7.46
C ALA A 125 -25.58 -9.69 7.97
N ILE A 126 -24.72 -10.22 8.84
CA ILE A 126 -24.85 -11.56 9.45
C ILE A 126 -26.09 -11.64 10.36
N ILE A 127 -26.42 -10.58 11.10
CA ILE A 127 -27.57 -10.60 12.02
C ILE A 127 -28.93 -10.32 11.34
N GLY A 128 -28.95 -10.11 10.01
CA GLY A 128 -30.17 -9.84 9.26
C GLY A 128 -30.42 -8.38 8.88
N GLY A 129 -29.45 -7.48 9.07
CA GLY A 129 -29.46 -6.10 8.55
C GLY A 129 -30.05 -5.04 9.48
N GLU A 130 -30.98 -5.40 10.37
CA GLU A 130 -31.56 -4.47 11.35
C GLU A 130 -30.96 -4.68 12.75
N VAL A 131 -30.59 -3.58 13.41
CA VAL A 131 -30.08 -3.61 14.79
C VAL A 131 -31.24 -3.38 15.77
N THR A 132 -31.51 -4.34 16.63
CA THR A 132 -32.55 -4.30 17.66
C THR A 132 -31.96 -4.59 19.03
N ASP A 133 -32.64 -4.21 20.11
CA ASP A 133 -32.15 -4.50 21.47
C ASP A 133 -31.97 -6.00 21.75
N SER A 134 -32.77 -6.86 21.10
CA SER A 134 -32.67 -8.31 21.25
C SER A 134 -31.45 -8.92 20.54
N ASN A 135 -30.95 -8.30 19.47
CA ASN A 135 -29.82 -8.84 18.70
C ASN A 135 -28.47 -8.15 18.99
N LYS A 136 -28.46 -7.03 19.72
CA LYS A 136 -27.23 -6.34 20.17
C LYS A 136 -26.18 -7.27 20.81
N PRO A 137 -26.53 -8.22 21.71
CA PRO A 137 -25.55 -9.15 22.27
C PRO A 137 -24.91 -10.06 21.21
N TYR A 138 -25.70 -10.47 20.21
CA TYR A 138 -25.21 -11.29 19.11
C TYR A 138 -24.32 -10.47 18.17
N LEU A 139 -24.73 -9.24 17.82
CA LEU A 139 -23.92 -8.29 17.05
C LEU A 139 -22.55 -8.06 17.71
N PHE A 140 -22.55 -7.76 19.02
CA PHE A 140 -21.32 -7.57 19.80
C PHE A 140 -20.38 -8.78 19.66
N LYS A 141 -20.92 -9.99 19.85
CA LYS A 141 -20.16 -11.23 19.73
C LYS A 141 -19.59 -11.38 18.32
N THR A 142 -20.39 -11.16 17.28
CA THR A 142 -19.95 -11.27 15.88
C THR A 142 -18.83 -10.27 15.57
N ILE A 143 -18.95 -9.00 15.98
CA ILE A 143 -17.88 -8.00 15.76
C ILE A 143 -16.60 -8.43 16.48
N LYS A 144 -16.71 -8.90 17.74
CA LYS A 144 -15.55 -9.35 18.52
C LYS A 144 -14.85 -10.54 17.87
N ASP A 145 -15.62 -11.53 17.42
CA ASP A 145 -15.09 -12.73 16.77
C ASP A 145 -14.37 -12.37 15.45
N GLU A 146 -14.96 -11.47 14.65
CA GLU A 146 -14.34 -10.94 13.42
C GLU A 146 -13.07 -10.14 13.69
N LEU A 147 -13.07 -9.25 14.70
CA LEU A 147 -11.88 -8.49 15.10
C LEU A 147 -10.75 -9.41 15.55
N SER A 148 -11.08 -10.46 16.29
CA SER A 148 -10.10 -11.43 16.82
C SER A 148 -9.52 -12.29 15.70
N SER A 149 -10.37 -12.81 14.81
CA SER A 149 -9.96 -13.56 13.62
C SER A 149 -9.07 -12.73 12.70
N LEU A 150 -9.46 -11.47 12.45
CA LEU A 150 -8.66 -10.55 11.66
C LEU A 150 -7.31 -10.27 12.31
N LYS A 151 -7.29 -9.99 13.61
CA LYS A 151 -6.04 -9.75 14.36
C LYS A 151 -5.10 -10.94 14.26
N GLU A 152 -5.59 -12.16 14.47
CA GLU A 152 -4.78 -13.37 14.35
C GLU A 152 -4.16 -13.52 12.96
N LYS A 153 -4.93 -13.24 11.91
CA LYS A 153 -4.44 -13.25 10.52
C LYS A 153 -3.36 -12.18 10.29
N LEU A 154 -3.54 -10.99 10.85
CA LEU A 154 -2.59 -9.88 10.74
C LEU A 154 -1.30 -10.15 11.50
N ASP A 155 -1.38 -10.71 12.70
CA ASP A 155 -0.22 -11.03 13.53
C ASP A 155 0.63 -12.17 12.92
N LYS A 156 0.00 -13.06 12.13
CA LYS A 156 0.70 -14.10 11.34
C LYS A 156 1.33 -13.57 10.05
N SER A 157 0.97 -12.37 9.61
CA SER A 157 1.49 -11.79 8.37
C SER A 157 2.88 -11.19 8.57
N GLU A 158 3.62 -11.01 7.46
CA GLU A 158 4.92 -10.33 7.53
C GLU A 158 4.75 -8.89 8.07
N PRO A 159 5.62 -8.45 8.99
CA PRO A 159 5.55 -7.09 9.52
C PRO A 159 5.99 -6.08 8.47
N CYS A 160 5.28 -4.95 8.40
CA CYS A 160 5.63 -3.80 7.57
C CYS A 160 7.00 -3.23 7.95
N GLU A 161 7.91 -3.14 6.98
CA GLU A 161 9.27 -2.65 7.14
C GLU A 161 9.34 -1.30 7.84
N GLY A 162 8.60 -0.32 7.33
CA GLY A 162 8.67 1.05 7.85
C GLY A 162 8.07 1.25 9.24
N LEU A 163 7.33 0.27 9.75
CA LEU A 163 6.75 0.30 11.09
C LEU A 163 7.38 -0.72 12.03
N LYS A 164 8.48 -1.40 11.66
CA LYS A 164 9.11 -2.45 12.50
C LYS A 164 9.39 -1.99 13.93
N SER A 165 9.94 -0.80 14.11
CA SER A 165 10.25 -0.19 15.43
C SER A 165 9.11 0.61 16.06
N TYR A 166 7.95 0.69 15.40
CA TYR A 166 6.77 1.36 15.96
C TYR A 166 6.06 0.45 16.97
N THR A 167 5.82 0.97 18.18
CA THR A 167 5.25 0.21 19.30
C THR A 167 3.80 0.59 19.56
N PHE A 168 3.09 -0.26 20.29
CA PHE A 168 1.69 -0.02 20.63
C PHE A 168 1.53 1.21 21.54
N GLU A 169 2.45 1.45 22.47
CA GLU A 169 2.40 2.59 23.38
C GLU A 169 2.54 3.92 22.64
N LYS A 170 3.38 3.96 21.59
CA LYS A 170 3.49 5.14 20.71
C LYS A 170 2.20 5.35 19.93
N PHE A 171 1.64 4.28 19.37
CA PHE A 171 0.37 4.32 18.67
C PHE A 171 -0.74 4.89 19.56
N GLU A 172 -0.92 4.33 20.77
CA GLU A 172 -1.95 4.80 21.71
C GLU A 172 -1.77 6.27 22.07
N LYS A 173 -0.54 6.68 22.39
CA LYS A 173 -0.25 8.07 22.75
C LYS A 173 -0.50 9.03 21.59
N TYR A 174 -0.05 8.68 20.39
CA TYR A 174 -0.20 9.53 19.22
C TYR A 174 -1.66 9.67 18.78
N SER A 175 -2.44 8.59 18.89
CA SER A 175 -3.81 8.50 18.38
C SER A 175 -4.90 8.59 19.44
N ILE A 176 -4.59 9.06 20.66
CA ILE A 176 -5.52 9.08 21.80
C ILE A 176 -6.87 9.74 21.47
N ASP A 177 -6.85 10.87 20.77
CA ASP A 177 -8.04 11.61 20.32
C ASP A 177 -8.87 10.78 19.32
N ILE A 178 -8.20 10.12 18.38
CA ILE A 178 -8.83 9.25 17.38
C ILE A 178 -9.46 8.02 18.05
N LEU A 179 -8.77 7.45 19.04
CA LEU A 179 -9.21 6.27 19.77
C LEU A 179 -10.38 6.61 20.69
N ASP A 180 -10.38 7.77 21.34
CA ASP A 180 -11.52 8.25 22.14
C ASP A 180 -12.76 8.50 21.25
N GLU A 181 -12.57 9.07 20.06
CA GLU A 181 -13.66 9.19 19.08
C GLU A 181 -14.18 7.83 18.63
N LEU A 182 -13.30 6.85 18.40
CA LEU A 182 -13.69 5.49 18.05
C LEU A 182 -14.48 4.84 19.20
N TYR A 183 -14.03 4.99 20.44
CA TYR A 183 -14.74 4.50 21.63
C TYR A 183 -16.17 5.05 21.67
N ASN A 184 -16.32 6.37 21.54
CA ASN A 184 -17.64 7.01 21.52
C ASN A 184 -18.51 6.52 20.36
N TYR A 185 -17.93 6.32 19.17
CA TYR A 185 -18.64 5.74 18.03
C TYR A 185 -19.16 4.34 18.35
N ILE A 186 -18.31 3.47 18.89
CA ILE A 186 -18.64 2.09 19.27
C ILE A 186 -19.77 2.06 20.29
N VAL A 187 -19.64 2.83 21.38
CA VAL A 187 -20.64 2.89 22.46
C VAL A 187 -21.99 3.34 21.91
N ASN A 188 -22.02 4.37 21.06
CA ASN A 188 -23.26 4.90 20.51
C ASN A 188 -23.97 3.92 19.55
N HIS A 189 -23.23 3.14 18.76
CA HIS A 189 -23.82 2.25 17.75
C HIS A 189 -24.16 0.86 18.28
N THR A 190 -23.35 0.34 19.20
CA THR A 190 -23.46 -1.06 19.66
C THR A 190 -23.84 -1.19 21.14
N GLY A 191 -23.78 -0.11 21.92
CA GLY A 191 -23.94 -0.16 23.38
C GLY A 191 -22.82 -0.94 24.09
N ALA A 192 -21.69 -1.14 23.41
CA ALA A 192 -20.67 -2.12 23.78
C ALA A 192 -19.82 -1.73 25.01
N SER A 193 -19.28 -2.77 25.65
CA SER A 193 -18.39 -2.71 26.81
C SER A 193 -16.97 -2.22 26.45
N PRO A 194 -16.16 -1.81 27.46
CA PRO A 194 -14.74 -1.51 27.28
C PRO A 194 -13.93 -2.62 26.57
N GLU A 195 -14.40 -3.87 26.63
CA GLU A 195 -13.71 -5.02 26.03
C GLU A 195 -13.66 -4.95 24.49
N LEU A 196 -14.77 -4.57 23.82
CA LEU A 196 -14.80 -4.50 22.35
C LEU A 196 -13.89 -3.39 21.83
N TYR A 197 -13.85 -2.27 22.55
CA TYR A 197 -12.95 -1.17 22.24
C TYR A 197 -11.48 -1.60 22.32
N GLU A 198 -11.10 -2.36 23.35
CA GLU A 198 -9.74 -2.90 23.44
C GLU A 198 -9.40 -3.83 22.27
N HIS A 199 -10.33 -4.70 21.84
CA HIS A 199 -10.13 -5.53 20.65
C HIS A 199 -10.00 -4.68 19.39
N ALA A 200 -10.86 -3.68 19.20
CA ALA A 200 -10.80 -2.79 18.04
C ALA A 200 -9.47 -2.03 17.97
N LYS A 201 -9.00 -1.50 19.10
CA LYS A 201 -7.73 -0.78 19.22
C LYS A 201 -6.53 -1.68 18.90
N GLN A 202 -6.49 -2.89 19.46
CA GLN A 202 -5.41 -3.85 19.17
C GLN A 202 -5.42 -4.30 17.70
N THR A 203 -6.59 -4.62 17.15
CA THR A 203 -6.72 -5.01 15.74
C THR A 203 -6.33 -3.86 14.80
N ALA A 204 -6.67 -2.61 15.14
CA ALA A 204 -6.24 -1.44 14.38
C ALA A 204 -4.71 -1.29 14.35
N PHE A 205 -4.04 -1.50 15.48
CA PHE A 205 -2.58 -1.49 15.52
C PHE A 205 -1.96 -2.63 14.69
N SER A 206 -2.44 -3.88 14.85
CA SER A 206 -1.98 -5.02 14.05
C SER A 206 -2.20 -4.77 12.55
N PHE A 207 -3.32 -4.13 12.18
CA PHE A 207 -3.62 -3.78 10.80
C PHE A 207 -2.60 -2.79 10.22
N LEU A 208 -2.28 -1.74 10.96
CA LEU A 208 -1.26 -0.78 10.56
C LEU A 208 0.13 -1.43 10.47
N LYS A 209 0.49 -2.31 11.41
CA LYS A 209 1.80 -2.99 11.47
C LYS A 209 1.98 -4.11 10.44
N SER A 210 0.90 -4.67 9.90
CA SER A 210 0.97 -5.72 8.89
C SER A 210 1.52 -5.23 7.54
N SER A 211 2.03 -6.12 6.69
CA SER A 211 2.47 -5.79 5.32
C SER A 211 1.32 -5.48 4.35
N PHE A 212 0.06 -5.63 4.78
CA PHE A 212 -1.11 -5.33 3.95
C PHE A 212 -1.14 -3.84 3.54
N ASN A 213 -1.46 -3.64 2.26
CA ASN A 213 -1.66 -2.32 1.68
C ASN A 213 -2.96 -1.69 2.19
N LEU A 214 -2.87 -0.44 2.65
CA LEU A 214 -4.07 0.31 3.00
C LEU A 214 -4.76 0.84 1.76
N LEU A 215 -6.02 1.24 1.91
CA LEU A 215 -6.72 1.98 0.88
C LEU A 215 -5.90 3.22 0.47
N GLY A 216 -5.73 3.43 -0.83
CA GLY A 216 -4.99 4.57 -1.35
C GLY A 216 -3.47 4.38 -1.36
N TYR A 217 -2.97 3.15 -1.14
CA TYR A 217 -1.57 2.84 -1.36
C TYR A 217 -1.13 3.14 -2.79
N THR A 218 0.15 3.41 -2.95
CA THR A 218 0.83 3.53 -4.23
C THR A 218 1.95 2.50 -4.29
N GLY A 219 2.02 1.80 -5.42
CA GLY A 219 3.22 1.05 -5.75
C GLY A 219 4.20 1.92 -6.52
N LEU A 220 5.45 1.94 -6.06
CA LEU A 220 6.57 2.64 -6.68
C LEU A 220 7.59 1.60 -7.14
N VAL A 221 7.78 1.52 -8.45
CA VAL A 221 8.66 0.55 -9.08
C VAL A 221 9.92 1.25 -9.57
N PHE A 222 11.01 1.10 -8.83
CA PHE A 222 12.31 1.64 -9.17
C PHE A 222 13.03 0.69 -10.12
N VAL A 223 13.57 1.24 -11.21
CA VAL A 223 14.15 0.43 -12.27
C VAL A 223 15.32 1.14 -12.94
N GLY A 224 16.42 0.41 -13.13
CA GLY A 224 17.64 0.98 -13.68
C GLY A 224 18.88 0.26 -13.20
N TYR A 225 19.95 1.03 -13.01
CA TYR A 225 21.27 0.53 -12.61
C TYR A 225 21.77 1.25 -11.37
N GLY A 226 22.42 0.50 -10.47
CA GLY A 226 23.36 1.07 -9.53
C GLY A 226 24.68 1.45 -10.19
N LYS A 227 25.51 2.22 -9.49
CA LYS A 227 26.80 2.73 -9.97
C LYS A 227 27.73 1.65 -10.50
N PHE A 228 27.75 0.49 -9.85
CA PHE A 228 28.62 -0.63 -10.19
C PHE A 228 27.88 -1.79 -10.86
N ASP A 229 26.57 -1.64 -11.08
CA ASP A 229 25.75 -2.68 -11.70
C ASP A 229 26.00 -2.68 -13.22
N ILE A 230 26.47 -3.81 -13.74
CA ILE A 230 26.60 -4.02 -15.19
C ILE A 230 25.28 -4.44 -15.85
N PHE A 231 24.30 -4.89 -15.05
CA PHE A 231 22.99 -5.35 -15.50
C PHE A 231 21.88 -4.61 -14.74
N PRO A 232 20.71 -4.39 -15.37
CA PRO A 232 19.64 -3.64 -14.74
C PRO A 232 18.96 -4.47 -13.65
N SER A 233 18.36 -3.76 -12.69
CA SER A 233 17.43 -4.34 -11.72
C SER A 233 16.17 -3.49 -11.59
N LEU A 234 15.13 -4.15 -11.10
CA LEU A 234 13.83 -3.61 -10.81
C LEU A 234 13.45 -4.02 -9.39
N LYS A 235 13.09 -3.03 -8.57
CA LYS A 235 12.71 -3.17 -7.17
C LYS A 235 11.44 -2.38 -6.92
N SER A 236 10.51 -2.94 -6.16
CA SER A 236 9.20 -2.33 -5.92
C SER A 236 8.93 -2.17 -4.43
N ILE A 237 8.36 -1.03 -4.05
CA ILE A 237 7.80 -0.79 -2.73
C ILE A 237 6.34 -0.37 -2.84
N ASN A 238 5.53 -0.79 -1.87
CA ASN A 238 4.18 -0.27 -1.68
C ASN A 238 4.18 0.71 -0.51
N VAL A 239 3.75 1.95 -0.76
CA VAL A 239 3.66 3.02 0.24
C VAL A 239 2.19 3.31 0.52
N SER A 240 1.77 3.21 1.78
CA SER A 240 0.36 3.36 2.17
C SER A 240 0.04 4.70 2.83
N THR A 241 0.78 5.07 3.88
CA THR A 241 0.51 6.28 4.68
C THR A 241 1.75 6.63 5.52
N ALA A 242 1.73 7.77 6.19
CA ALA A 242 2.71 8.13 7.22
C ALA A 242 2.04 8.86 8.39
N PHE A 243 2.56 8.65 9.59
CA PHE A 243 2.09 9.25 10.83
C PHE A 243 3.17 9.11 11.92
N ASP A 244 3.18 10.02 12.89
CA ASP A 244 4.10 9.97 14.05
C ASP A 244 5.59 9.86 13.67
N GLY A 245 5.97 10.41 12.52
CA GLY A 245 7.34 10.31 11.98
C GLY A 245 7.69 8.97 11.32
N PHE A 246 6.74 8.04 11.19
CA PHE A 246 6.94 6.75 10.54
C PHE A 246 6.21 6.65 9.21
N LEU A 247 6.84 6.00 8.23
CA LEU A 247 6.26 5.68 6.94
C LEU A 247 5.75 4.22 6.96
N LYS A 248 4.49 3.98 6.62
CA LYS A 248 4.00 2.62 6.33
C LYS A 248 4.34 2.26 4.89
N TYR A 249 5.37 1.45 4.71
CA TYR A 249 5.73 0.86 3.42
C TYR A 249 6.22 -0.59 3.57
N SER A 250 6.09 -1.36 2.49
CA SER A 250 6.63 -2.72 2.38
C SER A 250 7.29 -2.97 1.03
N TYR A 251 8.26 -3.88 0.97
CA TYR A 251 8.84 -4.32 -0.30
C TYR A 251 7.93 -5.34 -0.97
N ASP A 252 7.69 -5.15 -2.26
CA ASP A 252 7.04 -6.16 -3.09
C ASP A 252 8.08 -7.08 -3.71
N LYS A 253 8.60 -7.99 -2.89
CA LYS A 253 9.67 -8.93 -3.26
C LYS A 253 9.29 -9.89 -4.38
N GLN A 254 7.99 -10.16 -4.54
CA GLN A 254 7.49 -11.10 -5.55
C GLN A 254 7.60 -10.52 -6.96
N SER A 255 7.56 -9.19 -7.08
CA SER A 255 7.63 -8.49 -8.36
C SER A 255 9.03 -7.96 -8.70
N GLU A 256 10.05 -8.28 -7.91
CA GLU A 256 11.43 -7.84 -8.16
C GLU A 256 12.08 -8.61 -9.31
N ALA A 257 12.95 -7.94 -10.06
CA ALA A 257 13.80 -8.57 -11.05
C ALA A 257 15.23 -8.07 -10.93
N VAL A 258 16.19 -8.99 -10.88
CA VAL A 258 17.62 -8.67 -10.91
C VAL A 258 18.23 -9.47 -12.06
N ILE A 259 18.68 -8.77 -13.10
CA ILE A 259 19.35 -9.41 -14.22
C ILE A 259 20.76 -9.80 -13.79
N SER A 260 21.16 -11.02 -14.13
CA SER A 260 22.46 -11.58 -13.82
C SER A 260 22.89 -12.57 -14.90
N GLU A 261 24.02 -13.23 -14.71
CA GLU A 261 24.43 -14.33 -15.59
C GLU A 261 23.40 -15.46 -15.61
N ASN A 262 22.81 -15.76 -14.44
CA ASN A 262 21.84 -16.84 -14.23
C ASN A 262 20.39 -16.42 -14.52
N ASN A 263 20.10 -15.12 -14.53
CA ASN A 263 18.78 -14.58 -14.85
C ASN A 263 18.90 -13.56 -16.00
N MET A 264 18.74 -14.03 -17.24
CA MET A 264 19.13 -13.25 -18.42
C MET A 264 18.09 -12.22 -18.88
N ALA A 265 16.82 -12.42 -18.52
CA ALA A 265 15.73 -11.53 -18.89
C ALA A 265 14.54 -11.66 -17.92
N ALA A 266 13.74 -10.59 -17.83
CA ALA A 266 12.50 -10.57 -17.05
C ALA A 266 11.44 -9.71 -17.73
N ILE A 267 10.17 -10.14 -17.62
CA ILE A 267 8.99 -9.34 -17.98
C ILE A 267 8.18 -9.17 -16.70
N CYS A 268 8.07 -7.94 -16.23
CA CYS A 268 7.50 -7.59 -14.93
C CYS A 268 6.25 -6.72 -15.14
N PRO A 269 5.05 -7.32 -15.30
CA PRO A 269 3.82 -6.56 -15.30
C PRO A 269 3.46 -6.11 -13.88
N PHE A 270 2.92 -4.90 -13.74
CA PHE A 270 2.28 -4.45 -12.49
C PHE A 270 0.94 -3.80 -12.78
N ALA A 271 0.07 -3.87 -11.78
CA ALA A 271 -1.31 -3.40 -11.81
C ALA A 271 -2.11 -4.05 -12.95
N GLN A 272 -3.12 -4.85 -12.57
CA GLN A 272 -3.92 -5.62 -13.53
C GLN A 272 -3.04 -6.50 -14.43
N THR A 273 -2.32 -7.40 -13.76
CA THR A 273 -1.38 -8.33 -14.40
C THR A 273 -2.10 -9.43 -15.14
N ASP A 274 -3.38 -9.68 -14.85
CA ASP A 274 -4.24 -10.69 -15.47
C ASP A 274 -4.21 -10.65 -17.00
N VAL A 275 -4.40 -9.47 -17.59
CA VAL A 275 -4.39 -9.33 -19.06
C VAL A 275 -3.00 -9.60 -19.64
N MET A 276 -1.94 -9.08 -18.99
CA MET A 276 -0.57 -9.30 -19.44
C MET A 276 -0.14 -10.77 -19.28
N GLU A 277 -0.45 -11.39 -18.15
CA GLU A 277 -0.19 -12.80 -17.88
C GLU A 277 -0.93 -13.70 -18.88
N THR A 278 -2.16 -13.35 -19.24
CA THR A 278 -2.91 -14.06 -20.28
C THR A 278 -2.18 -14.02 -21.62
N ILE A 279 -1.68 -12.85 -22.02
CA ILE A 279 -0.92 -12.70 -23.27
C ILE A 279 0.39 -13.49 -23.22
N LEU A 280 1.10 -13.45 -22.08
CA LEU A 280 2.41 -14.09 -21.92
C LEU A 280 2.31 -15.62 -21.82
N THR A 281 1.28 -16.12 -21.13
CA THR A 281 1.14 -17.56 -20.84
C THR A 281 0.13 -18.26 -21.75
N GLY A 282 -0.66 -17.51 -22.51
CA GLY A 282 -1.73 -18.01 -23.37
C GLY A 282 -2.99 -18.46 -22.61
N ILE A 283 -3.03 -18.31 -21.29
CA ILE A 283 -4.16 -18.72 -20.45
C ILE A 283 -4.45 -17.65 -19.40
N ASP A 284 -5.73 -17.34 -19.22
CA ASP A 284 -6.15 -16.42 -18.17
C ASP A 284 -5.80 -17.01 -16.78
N PRO A 285 -5.20 -16.24 -15.86
CA PRO A 285 -4.80 -16.75 -14.55
C PRO A 285 -5.95 -17.38 -13.76
N SER A 286 -7.18 -16.88 -13.90
CA SER A 286 -8.35 -17.45 -13.23
C SER A 286 -8.70 -18.83 -13.77
N VAL A 287 -8.60 -19.03 -15.08
CA VAL A 287 -8.78 -20.34 -15.73
C VAL A 287 -7.66 -21.28 -15.31
N LYS A 288 -6.40 -20.81 -15.28
CA LYS A 288 -5.26 -21.61 -14.83
C LYS A 288 -5.45 -22.10 -13.39
N HIS A 289 -5.88 -21.23 -12.48
CA HIS A 289 -6.14 -21.60 -11.08
C HIS A 289 -7.27 -22.64 -10.97
N PHE A 290 -8.37 -22.41 -11.67
CA PHE A 290 -9.50 -23.35 -11.70
C PHE A 290 -9.10 -24.74 -12.20
N VAL A 291 -8.30 -24.81 -13.27
CA VAL A 291 -7.78 -26.08 -13.79
C VAL A 291 -6.83 -26.73 -12.78
N SER A 292 -5.94 -25.96 -12.14
CA SER A 292 -5.04 -26.51 -11.11
C SER A 292 -5.82 -27.12 -9.94
N ASP A 293 -6.87 -26.47 -9.45
CA ASP A 293 -7.68 -26.97 -8.32
C ASP A 293 -8.52 -28.20 -8.67
N LEU A 294 -8.81 -28.42 -9.96
CA LEU A 294 -9.56 -29.59 -10.44
C LEU A 294 -8.71 -30.85 -10.59
N PHE A 295 -7.41 -30.67 -10.89
CA PHE A 295 -6.53 -31.78 -11.28
C PHE A 295 -5.39 -32.06 -10.29
N PHE A 296 -5.22 -31.25 -9.24
CA PHE A 296 -4.24 -31.42 -8.16
C PHE A 296 -4.89 -31.25 -6.78
#